data_AF-A0A257P6H8-F1
#
_entry.id   AF-A0A257P6H8-F1
#
_cell.length_a   1.000
_cell.length_b   1.000
_cell.length_c   1.000
_cell.angle_alpha   90.00
_cell.angle_beta   90.00
_cell.angle_gamma   90.00
#
_symmetry.space_group_name_H-M   'P 1'
#
loop_
_entity.id
_entity.type
_entity.pdbx_description
1 polymer ?
#
loop_
_entity_poly.entity_id
_entity_poly.type
_entity_poly.pdbx_seq_one_letter_code
_entity_poly.pdbx_strand_id
1 'polypeptide(L)'
;MRDKGEYLFTSESVSEGHPDKVADRISDTVVDAFLAADPYARVACETLVTTNRIILAGETRGPDTLTHEHLAHLARLAVHDIGYDQEGFSWRNAEIDVHLHAQSADIAVGVDAAGNKDEGAGDQGIMFGYACSETEALMPAPIYYAHLILRRVSELRRAGDRQAAGLLPDAKSQVTLKYLDGKPVGAT
;
A
#
# COMPACT_ATOMS: atom_id res chain seq x y z
N MET A 1 -4.55 15.90 20.05
CA MET A 1 -6.02 16.00 20.20
C MET A 1 -6.33 16.96 21.35
N ARG A 2 -7.58 17.42 21.51
CA ARG A 2 -7.92 18.30 22.64
C ARG A 2 -8.05 17.48 23.91
N ASP A 3 -7.31 17.82 24.94
CA ASP A 3 -7.36 17.12 26.23
C ASP A 3 -8.65 17.41 27.02
N LYS A 4 -9.39 18.45 26.65
CA LYS A 4 -10.63 18.87 27.33
C LYS A 4 -11.74 19.24 26.35
N GLY A 5 -12.97 19.01 26.78
CA GLY A 5 -14.18 19.37 26.06
C GLY A 5 -14.63 18.31 25.06
N GLU A 6 -15.68 18.64 24.32
CA GLU A 6 -16.27 17.75 23.31
C GLU A 6 -15.86 18.15 21.89
N TYR A 7 -15.59 17.15 21.07
CA TYR A 7 -15.37 17.33 19.64
C TYR A 7 -15.71 16.06 18.85
N LEU A 8 -15.93 16.24 17.55
CA LEU A 8 -16.02 15.14 16.60
C LEU A 8 -14.68 15.02 15.87
N PHE A 9 -14.25 13.78 15.63
CA PHE A 9 -13.07 13.49 14.83
C PHE A 9 -13.37 12.37 13.85
N THR A 10 -12.93 12.55 12.61
CA THR A 10 -13.20 11.63 11.50
C THR A 10 -11.90 11.11 10.93
N SER A 11 -11.88 9.83 10.58
CA SER A 11 -10.83 9.24 9.74
C SER A 11 -11.45 8.28 8.74
N GLU A 12 -10.71 7.99 7.67
CA GLU A 12 -11.16 7.14 6.59
C GLU A 12 -10.10 6.10 6.21
N SER A 13 -10.54 5.09 5.47
CA SER A 13 -9.69 4.07 4.86
C SER A 13 -10.30 3.66 3.52
N VAL A 14 -9.48 3.09 2.66
CA VAL A 14 -9.88 2.48 1.39
C VAL A 14 -9.41 1.03 1.35
N SER A 15 -10.09 0.18 0.57
CA SER A 15 -9.77 -1.25 0.50
C SER A 15 -8.52 -1.51 -0.34
N GLU A 16 -8.03 -2.75 -0.31
CA GLU A 16 -6.99 -3.24 -1.24
C GLU A 16 -7.39 -3.12 -2.73
N GLY A 17 -8.69 -2.99 -3.02
CA GLY A 17 -9.21 -2.80 -4.36
C GLY A 17 -9.26 -1.34 -4.81
N HIS A 18 -9.09 -0.36 -3.93
CA HIS A 18 -9.02 1.04 -4.35
C HIS A 18 -7.86 1.24 -5.32
N PRO A 19 -8.01 1.94 -6.46
CA PRO A 19 -6.97 2.01 -7.50
C PRO A 19 -5.61 2.47 -6.97
N ASP A 20 -5.57 3.44 -6.06
CA ASP A 20 -4.32 3.88 -5.43
C ASP A 20 -3.68 2.75 -4.58
N LYS A 21 -4.48 1.95 -3.87
CA LYS A 21 -3.98 0.81 -3.10
C LYS A 21 -3.63 -0.40 -3.97
N VAL A 22 -4.24 -0.54 -5.15
CA VAL A 22 -3.80 -1.51 -6.16
C VAL A 22 -2.40 -1.12 -6.65
N ALA A 23 -2.18 0.17 -6.94
CA ALA A 23 -0.86 0.68 -7.31
C ALA A 23 0.19 0.41 -6.21
N ASP A 24 -0.11 0.77 -4.95
CA ASP A 24 0.76 0.46 -3.80
C ASP A 24 1.09 -1.04 -3.72
N ARG A 25 0.06 -1.90 -3.81
CA ARG A 25 0.22 -3.36 -3.72
C ARG A 25 1.11 -3.92 -4.83
N ILE A 26 1.00 -3.38 -6.04
CA ILE A 26 1.82 -3.79 -7.19
C ILE A 26 3.26 -3.31 -7.02
N SER A 27 3.46 -2.05 -6.60
CA SER A 27 4.79 -1.51 -6.30
C SER A 27 5.50 -2.34 -5.23
N ASP A 28 4.81 -2.67 -4.13
CA ASP A 28 5.37 -3.54 -3.08
C ASP A 28 5.62 -4.97 -3.58
N THR A 29 4.83 -5.48 -4.53
CA THR A 29 5.09 -6.78 -5.16
C THR A 29 6.41 -6.78 -5.94
N VAL A 30 6.77 -5.67 -6.57
CA VAL A 30 8.07 -5.49 -7.23
C VAL A 30 9.18 -5.43 -6.17
N VAL A 31 8.98 -4.67 -5.09
CA VAL A 31 9.94 -4.61 -3.96
C VAL A 31 10.21 -6.00 -3.39
N ASP A 32 9.16 -6.77 -3.10
CA ASP A 32 9.26 -8.14 -2.58
C ASP A 32 10.04 -9.06 -3.53
N ALA A 33 9.79 -8.98 -4.84
CA ALA A 33 10.50 -9.79 -5.84
C ALA A 33 12.01 -9.51 -5.84
N PHE A 34 12.39 -8.23 -5.80
CA PHE A 34 13.78 -7.81 -5.77
C PHE A 34 14.46 -8.20 -4.45
N LEU A 35 13.84 -7.94 -3.30
CA LEU A 35 14.41 -8.27 -1.99
C LEU A 35 14.49 -9.78 -1.73
N ALA A 36 13.59 -10.58 -2.31
CA ALA A 36 13.66 -12.04 -2.26
C ALA A 36 14.83 -12.60 -3.09
N ALA A 37 15.17 -11.94 -4.19
CA ALA A 37 16.27 -12.36 -5.06
C ALA A 37 17.64 -11.82 -4.57
N ASP A 38 17.67 -10.61 -4.02
CA ASP A 38 18.85 -9.98 -3.44
C ASP A 38 18.44 -9.07 -2.26
N PRO A 39 18.84 -9.37 -1.02
CA PRO A 39 18.50 -8.56 0.15
C PRO A 39 19.13 -7.15 0.12
N TYR A 40 20.10 -6.89 -0.77
CA TYR A 40 20.72 -5.58 -0.98
C TYR A 40 20.18 -4.84 -2.21
N ALA A 41 19.10 -5.35 -2.81
CA ALA A 41 18.45 -4.70 -3.92
C ALA A 41 17.95 -3.30 -3.52
N ARG A 42 18.00 -2.36 -4.47
CA ARG A 42 17.40 -1.03 -4.33
C ARG A 42 16.22 -0.94 -5.28
N VAL A 43 15.07 -0.50 -4.79
CA VAL A 43 13.83 -0.45 -5.57
C VAL A 43 13.11 0.86 -5.26
N ALA A 44 12.82 1.61 -6.31
CA ALA A 44 11.94 2.77 -6.33
C ALA A 44 10.96 2.58 -7.48
N CYS A 45 10.00 1.66 -7.30
CA CYS A 45 9.00 1.31 -8.30
C CYS A 45 7.72 2.11 -8.06
N GLU A 46 7.35 2.92 -9.04
CA GLU A 46 6.09 3.64 -9.11
C GLU A 46 5.11 2.88 -10.00
N THR A 47 3.85 2.81 -9.59
CA THR A 47 2.80 2.16 -10.36
C THR A 47 1.69 3.14 -10.69
N LEU A 48 1.35 3.25 -11.98
CA LEU A 48 0.13 3.91 -12.43
C LEU A 48 -0.88 2.85 -12.87
N VAL A 49 -2.10 2.94 -12.34
CA VAL A 49 -3.22 2.08 -12.72
C VAL A 49 -4.32 2.92 -13.36
N THR A 50 -4.85 2.46 -14.49
CA THR A 50 -6.00 3.06 -15.16
C THR A 50 -6.82 1.98 -15.88
N THR A 51 -7.82 2.37 -16.68
CA THR A 51 -8.72 1.44 -17.38
C THR A 51 -7.94 0.37 -18.13
N ASN A 52 -8.05 -0.86 -17.63
CA ASN A 52 -7.40 -2.08 -18.10
C ASN A 52 -5.89 -1.95 -18.42
N ARG A 53 -5.18 -1.07 -17.71
CA ARG A 53 -3.76 -0.80 -17.94
C ARG A 53 -3.00 -0.54 -16.64
N ILE A 54 -1.79 -1.08 -16.58
CA ILE A 54 -0.84 -0.94 -15.48
C ILE A 54 0.50 -0.51 -16.07
N ILE A 55 1.11 0.51 -15.50
CA ILE A 55 2.43 1.00 -15.90
C ILE A 55 3.33 0.94 -14.68
N LEU A 56 4.42 0.18 -14.77
CA LEU A 56 5.49 0.16 -13.78
C LEU A 56 6.62 1.05 -14.26
N ALA A 57 7.09 1.98 -13.43
CA ALA A 57 8.15 2.92 -13.78
C ALA A 57 9.09 3.15 -12.59
N GLY A 58 10.27 3.69 -12.86
CA GLY A 58 11.24 4.06 -11.83
C GLY A 58 12.52 3.23 -11.88
N GLU A 59 13.16 3.11 -10.74
CA GLU A 59 14.56 2.71 -10.64
C GLU A 59 14.74 1.43 -9.83
N THR A 60 15.58 0.53 -10.35
CA THR A 60 15.92 -0.73 -9.68
C THR A 60 17.41 -1.01 -9.74
N ARG A 61 17.91 -1.71 -8.72
CA ARG A 61 19.26 -2.31 -8.67
C ARG A 61 19.10 -3.68 -8.06
N GLY A 62 19.40 -4.72 -8.82
CA GLY A 62 19.24 -6.10 -8.39
C GLY A 62 19.62 -7.07 -9.52
N PRO A 63 19.31 -8.37 -9.37
CA PRO A 63 19.73 -9.38 -10.32
C PRO A 63 18.97 -9.28 -11.65
N ASP A 64 19.68 -9.47 -12.77
CA ASP A 64 19.14 -9.46 -14.14
C ASP A 64 18.13 -10.60 -14.41
N THR A 65 17.98 -11.54 -13.47
CA THR A 65 16.98 -12.62 -13.54
C THR A 65 15.55 -12.09 -13.39
N LEU A 66 15.35 -10.92 -12.80
CA LEU A 66 14.05 -10.27 -12.68
C LEU A 66 13.71 -9.49 -13.95
N THR A 67 13.25 -10.22 -14.96
CA THR A 67 12.91 -9.64 -16.26
C THR A 67 11.61 -8.83 -16.19
N HIS A 68 11.43 -7.91 -17.14
CA HIS A 68 10.17 -7.16 -17.28
C HIS A 68 8.95 -8.07 -17.43
N GLU A 69 9.07 -9.17 -18.18
CA GLU A 69 7.99 -10.16 -18.32
C GLU A 69 7.64 -10.83 -16.99
N HIS A 70 8.65 -11.17 -16.19
CA HIS A 70 8.43 -11.75 -14.87
C HIS A 70 7.72 -10.77 -13.92
N LEU A 71 8.15 -9.49 -13.90
CA LEU A 71 7.52 -8.46 -13.09
C LEU A 71 6.08 -8.17 -13.54
N ALA A 72 5.82 -8.15 -14.84
CA ALA A 72 4.46 -8.03 -15.38
C ALA A 72 3.58 -9.22 -14.97
N HIS A 73 4.13 -10.44 -14.94
CA HIS A 73 3.43 -11.61 -14.43
C HIS A 73 3.09 -11.49 -12.94
N LEU A 74 4.02 -11.02 -12.10
CA LEU A 74 3.77 -10.83 -10.67
C LEU A 74 2.74 -9.74 -10.40
N ALA A 75 2.81 -8.61 -11.10
CA ALA A 75 1.79 -7.56 -11.04
C ALA A 75 0.40 -8.11 -11.39
N ARG A 76 0.33 -8.98 -12.41
CA ARG A 76 -0.90 -9.67 -12.79
C ARG A 76 -1.44 -10.57 -11.67
N LEU A 77 -0.58 -11.32 -11.00
CA LEU A 77 -0.97 -12.16 -9.86
C LEU A 77 -1.42 -11.33 -8.66
N ALA A 78 -0.83 -10.15 -8.42
CA ALA A 78 -1.29 -9.22 -7.39
C ALA A 78 -2.72 -8.75 -7.64
N VAL A 79 -3.05 -8.39 -8.89
CA VAL A 79 -4.42 -8.00 -9.29
C VAL A 79 -5.40 -9.17 -9.15
N HIS A 80 -4.97 -10.40 -9.50
CA HIS A 80 -5.75 -11.61 -9.28
C HIS A 80 -6.02 -11.85 -7.79
N ASP A 81 -5.02 -11.70 -6.93
CA ASP A 81 -5.15 -11.87 -5.49
C ASP A 81 -6.12 -10.84 -4.88
N ILE A 82 -6.06 -9.58 -5.32
CA ILE A 82 -7.05 -8.55 -4.98
C ILE A 82 -8.46 -8.97 -5.45
N GLY A 83 -8.57 -9.74 -6.53
CA GLY A 83 -9.83 -10.30 -7.02
C GLY A 83 -10.49 -9.47 -8.11
N TYR A 84 -9.71 -8.72 -8.89
CA TYR A 84 -10.20 -7.95 -10.03
C TYR A 84 -10.32 -8.80 -11.30
N ASP A 85 -11.54 -9.18 -11.65
CA ASP A 85 -11.87 -9.85 -12.92
C ASP A 85 -13.22 -9.35 -13.44
N GLN A 86 -13.25 -8.07 -13.87
CA GLN A 86 -14.48 -7.40 -14.29
C GLN A 86 -14.24 -6.49 -15.51
N GLU A 87 -15.34 -6.00 -16.10
CA GLU A 87 -15.26 -5.01 -17.16
C GLU A 87 -14.52 -3.75 -16.69
N GLY A 88 -13.62 -3.24 -17.54
CA GLY A 88 -12.80 -2.07 -17.25
C GLY A 88 -11.49 -2.35 -16.52
N PHE A 89 -11.35 -3.47 -15.79
CA PHE A 89 -10.09 -3.89 -15.17
C PHE A 89 -10.12 -5.39 -14.81
N SER A 90 -9.34 -6.21 -15.52
CA SER A 90 -9.22 -7.65 -15.23
C SER A 90 -7.77 -8.11 -15.23
N TRP A 91 -7.40 -8.89 -14.22
CA TRP A 91 -6.09 -9.54 -14.15
C TRP A 91 -5.80 -10.40 -15.38
N ARG A 92 -6.80 -10.86 -16.14
CA ARG A 92 -6.56 -11.77 -17.27
C ARG A 92 -6.01 -11.05 -18.50
N ASN A 93 -6.44 -9.81 -18.72
CA ASN A 93 -6.23 -9.11 -19.99
C ASN A 93 -5.78 -7.67 -19.82
N ALA A 94 -5.54 -7.19 -18.60
CA ALA A 94 -4.90 -5.90 -18.39
C ALA A 94 -3.55 -5.84 -19.14
N GLU A 95 -3.36 -4.73 -19.85
CA GLU A 95 -2.08 -4.36 -20.47
C GLU A 95 -1.11 -3.92 -19.39
N ILE A 96 0.12 -4.45 -19.41
CA ILE A 96 1.14 -4.15 -18.40
C ILE A 96 2.42 -3.74 -19.10
N ASP A 97 2.78 -2.46 -18.95
CA ASP A 97 4.01 -1.90 -19.47
C ASP A 97 5.03 -1.74 -18.35
N VAL A 98 6.28 -2.16 -18.59
CA VAL A 98 7.36 -2.08 -17.61
C VAL A 98 8.46 -1.16 -18.14
N HIS A 99 8.67 -0.06 -17.44
CA HIS A 99 9.66 0.98 -17.73
C HIS A 99 10.64 1.15 -16.56
N LEU A 100 10.94 0.05 -15.86
CA LEU A 100 11.97 0.02 -14.82
C LEU A 100 13.36 0.02 -15.45
N HIS A 101 14.23 0.90 -14.96
CA HIS A 101 15.61 1.03 -15.41
C HIS A 101 16.60 0.99 -14.23
N ALA A 102 17.90 0.89 -14.54
CA ALA A 102 18.94 0.93 -13.52
C ALA A 102 18.93 2.27 -12.77
N GLN A 103 19.17 2.22 -11.46
CA GLN A 103 19.38 3.42 -10.63
C GLN A 103 20.57 4.26 -11.13
N SER A 104 20.47 5.58 -11.03
CA SER A 104 21.57 6.49 -11.39
C SER A 104 22.84 6.23 -10.56
N ALA A 105 24.00 6.16 -11.24
CA ALA A 105 25.30 5.98 -10.59
C ALA A 105 25.65 7.12 -9.61
N ASP A 106 25.16 8.34 -9.87
CA ASP A 106 25.42 9.51 -9.02
C ASP A 106 24.69 9.43 -7.66
N ILE A 107 23.52 8.77 -7.62
CA ILE A 107 22.75 8.54 -6.39
C ILE A 107 23.40 7.41 -5.57
N ALA A 108 23.87 6.35 -6.24
CA ALA A 108 24.48 5.20 -5.56
C ALA A 108 25.69 5.60 -4.71
N VAL A 109 26.53 6.54 -5.19
CA VAL A 109 27.74 7.01 -4.48
C VAL A 109 27.40 7.80 -3.20
N GLY A 110 26.24 8.46 -3.15
CA GLY A 110 25.80 9.23 -1.98
C GLY A 110 25.24 8.38 -0.84
N VAL A 111 24.73 7.19 -1.16
CA VAL A 111 24.00 6.31 -0.22
C VAL A 111 24.83 5.09 0.18
N ASP A 112 25.60 4.51 -0.74
CA ASP A 112 26.42 3.33 -0.46
C ASP A 112 27.56 3.68 0.52
N ALA A 113 27.69 2.91 1.59
CA ALA A 113 28.77 3.06 2.56
C ALA A 113 30.15 2.89 1.88
N ALA A 114 31.00 3.91 1.96
CA ALA A 114 32.38 3.84 1.50
C ALA A 114 33.35 4.03 2.66
N GLY A 115 34.18 3.02 2.92
CA GLY A 115 35.21 3.05 3.95
C GLY A 115 34.64 2.99 5.36
N ASN A 116 34.86 4.05 6.15
CA ASN A 116 34.49 4.14 7.58
C ASN A 116 33.22 4.99 7.81
N LYS A 117 32.35 5.11 6.80
CA LYS A 117 31.11 5.89 6.87
C LYS A 117 29.90 4.97 6.90
N ASP A 118 28.98 5.25 7.81
CA ASP A 118 27.66 4.63 7.87
C ASP A 118 26.82 4.99 6.63
N GLU A 119 25.79 4.20 6.34
CA GLU A 119 24.85 4.47 5.26
C GLU A 119 24.12 5.81 5.50
N GLY A 120 24.11 6.66 4.47
CA GLY A 120 23.37 7.92 4.48
C GLY A 120 21.89 7.72 4.16
N ALA A 121 21.05 8.69 4.51
CA ALA A 121 19.67 8.71 4.05
C ALA A 121 19.62 8.78 2.51
N GLY A 122 18.67 8.05 1.90
CA GLY A 122 18.48 8.05 0.45
C GLY A 122 17.96 9.38 -0.12
N ASP A 123 17.26 10.17 0.70
CA ASP A 123 16.79 11.52 0.38
C ASP A 123 16.60 12.34 1.69
N GLN A 124 16.44 13.66 1.56
CA GLN A 124 16.04 14.53 2.65
C GLN A 124 14.56 14.33 3.04
N GLY A 125 14.23 14.41 4.32
CA GLY A 125 12.85 14.23 4.77
C GLY A 125 12.61 14.49 6.25
N ILE A 126 11.34 14.46 6.64
CA ILE A 126 10.87 14.52 8.02
C ILE A 126 9.89 13.38 8.27
N MET A 127 10.00 12.73 9.43
CA MET A 127 9.18 11.58 9.81
C MET A 127 8.52 11.84 11.17
N PHE A 128 7.25 11.45 11.31
CA PHE A 128 6.50 11.52 12.56
C PHE A 128 6.05 10.13 12.98
N GLY A 129 6.31 9.77 14.24
CA GLY A 129 5.71 8.59 14.88
C GLY A 129 4.61 9.02 15.84
N TYR A 130 3.53 8.25 15.92
CA TYR A 130 2.42 8.50 16.84
C TYR A 130 1.92 7.19 17.47
N ALA A 131 1.53 7.26 18.74
CA ALA A 131 0.87 6.19 19.46
C ALA A 131 -0.09 6.79 20.50
N CYS A 132 -1.21 6.12 20.77
CA CYS A 132 -2.13 6.49 21.85
C CYS A 132 -2.82 5.26 22.44
N SER A 133 -3.29 5.34 23.68
CA SER A 133 -3.92 4.21 24.38
C SER A 133 -5.42 4.06 24.10
N GLU A 134 -5.92 4.58 22.97
CA GLU A 134 -7.35 4.51 22.62
C GLU A 134 -7.78 3.10 22.18
N THR A 135 -6.83 2.31 21.67
CA THR A 135 -7.04 0.94 21.19
C THR A 135 -5.90 0.04 21.67
N GLU A 136 -6.11 -1.28 21.66
CA GLU A 136 -5.08 -2.26 22.03
C GLU A 136 -3.86 -2.25 21.09
N ALA A 137 -4.05 -1.81 19.83
CA ALA A 137 -3.00 -1.65 18.84
C ALA A 137 -2.19 -0.35 18.99
N LEU A 138 -2.48 0.44 20.04
CA LEU A 138 -1.89 1.75 20.30
C LEU A 138 -2.12 2.78 19.17
N MET A 139 -3.22 2.63 18.42
CA MET A 139 -3.61 3.49 17.31
C MET A 139 -4.83 4.36 17.66
N PRO A 140 -5.00 5.54 17.02
CA PRO A 140 -6.21 6.34 17.16
C PRO A 140 -7.45 5.53 16.77
N ALA A 141 -8.51 5.59 17.58
CA ALA A 141 -9.69 4.77 17.37
C ALA A 141 -10.38 4.98 15.99
N PRO A 142 -10.52 6.21 15.44
CA PRO A 142 -11.20 6.43 14.16
C PRO A 142 -10.54 5.71 12.99
N ILE A 143 -9.21 5.83 12.83
CA ILE A 143 -8.47 5.17 11.75
C ILE A 143 -8.40 3.66 11.96
N TYR A 144 -8.24 3.22 13.22
CA TYR A 144 -8.24 1.81 13.58
C TYR A 144 -9.54 1.13 13.14
N TYR A 145 -10.70 1.70 13.47
CA TYR A 145 -11.98 1.13 13.09
C TYR A 145 -12.27 1.22 11.58
N ALA A 146 -11.89 2.32 10.92
CA ALA A 146 -12.00 2.43 9.46
C ALA A 146 -11.25 1.29 8.75
N HIS A 147 -10.00 1.01 9.17
CA HIS A 147 -9.23 -0.13 8.66
C HIS A 147 -9.89 -1.47 8.96
N LEU A 148 -10.36 -1.69 10.19
CA LEU A 148 -10.98 -2.97 10.57
C LEU A 148 -12.26 -3.29 9.78
N ILE A 149 -13.09 -2.28 9.49
CA ILE A 149 -14.29 -2.46 8.68
C ILE A 149 -13.92 -3.02 7.30
N LEU A 150 -12.97 -2.39 6.60
CA LEU A 150 -12.59 -2.81 5.25
C LEU A 150 -11.80 -4.11 5.23
N ARG A 151 -10.96 -4.34 6.25
CA ARG A 151 -10.30 -5.63 6.44
C ARG A 151 -11.33 -6.75 6.57
N ARG A 152 -12.36 -6.56 7.40
CA ARG A 152 -13.43 -7.55 7.58
C ARG A 152 -14.21 -7.80 6.29
N VAL A 153 -14.51 -6.75 5.53
CA VAL A 153 -15.17 -6.85 4.22
C VAL A 153 -14.31 -7.66 3.24
N SER A 154 -13.01 -7.39 3.15
CA SER A 154 -12.09 -8.16 2.29
C SER A 154 -12.00 -9.63 2.70
N GLU A 155 -11.86 -9.92 4.00
CA GLU A 155 -11.82 -11.29 4.53
C GLU A 155 -13.10 -12.07 4.17
N LEU A 156 -14.28 -11.48 4.36
CA LEU A 156 -15.56 -12.09 4.00
C LEU A 156 -15.69 -12.33 2.49
N ARG A 157 -15.28 -11.35 1.67
CA ARG A 157 -15.29 -11.46 0.21
C ARG A 157 -14.38 -12.59 -0.27
N ARG A 158 -13.13 -12.64 0.22
CA ARG A 158 -12.15 -13.69 -0.12
C ARG A 158 -12.61 -15.08 0.36
N ALA A 159 -13.33 -15.16 1.47
CA ALA A 159 -13.91 -16.40 1.98
C ALA A 159 -15.17 -16.87 1.21
N GLY A 160 -15.71 -16.06 0.29
CA GLY A 160 -16.97 -16.35 -0.39
C GLY A 160 -18.18 -16.34 0.55
N ASP A 161 -18.12 -15.56 1.64
CA ASP A 161 -19.19 -15.47 2.62
C ASP A 161 -20.45 -14.82 2.00
N ARG A 162 -21.62 -15.37 2.30
CA ARG A 162 -22.90 -14.86 1.80
C ARG A 162 -23.18 -13.43 2.22
N GLN A 163 -22.64 -12.97 3.35
CA GLN A 163 -22.77 -11.59 3.82
C GLN A 163 -22.06 -10.58 2.90
N ALA A 164 -21.04 -11.02 2.17
CA ALA A 164 -20.29 -10.22 1.21
C ALA A 164 -20.66 -10.55 -0.25
N ALA A 165 -21.73 -11.32 -0.47
CA ALA A 165 -22.16 -11.70 -1.81
C ALA A 165 -22.50 -10.45 -2.64
N GLY A 166 -21.86 -10.33 -3.81
CA GLY A 166 -22.02 -9.19 -4.72
C GLY A 166 -21.12 -7.99 -4.42
N LEU A 167 -20.31 -8.02 -3.35
CA LEU A 167 -19.31 -6.97 -3.13
C LEU A 167 -18.11 -7.17 -4.05
N LEU A 168 -17.67 -6.06 -4.67
CA LEU A 168 -16.49 -5.99 -5.53
C LEU A 168 -15.26 -5.51 -4.72
N PRO A 169 -14.04 -5.58 -5.29
CA PRO A 169 -12.82 -5.25 -4.54
C PRO A 169 -12.75 -3.79 -4.03
N ASP A 170 -13.22 -2.79 -4.78
CA ASP A 170 -13.15 -1.38 -4.37
C ASP A 170 -14.20 -1.05 -3.29
N ALA A 171 -13.74 -0.47 -2.19
CA ALA A 171 -14.57 0.01 -1.10
C ALA A 171 -13.88 1.11 -0.29
N LYS A 172 -14.69 1.97 0.34
CA LYS A 172 -14.24 3.03 1.24
C LYS A 172 -14.99 2.95 2.57
N SER A 173 -14.35 3.38 3.65
CA SER A 173 -14.98 3.49 4.96
C SER A 173 -14.57 4.80 5.60
N GLN A 174 -15.48 5.39 6.36
CA GLN A 174 -15.25 6.60 7.12
C GLN A 174 -15.90 6.45 8.49
N VAL A 175 -15.16 6.75 9.55
CA VAL A 175 -15.62 6.64 10.93
C VAL A 175 -15.49 7.99 11.60
N THR A 176 -16.61 8.52 12.09
CA THR A 176 -16.65 9.72 12.93
C THR A 176 -16.94 9.29 14.36
N LEU A 177 -16.05 9.65 15.28
CA LEU A 177 -16.23 9.41 16.71
C LEU A 177 -16.44 10.74 17.45
N LYS A 178 -17.34 10.71 18.43
CA LYS A 178 -17.43 11.73 19.47
C LYS A 178 -16.34 11.48 20.51
N TYR A 179 -15.58 12.53 20.80
CA TYR A 179 -14.62 12.57 21.89
C TYR A 179 -15.12 13.46 23.02
N LEU A 180 -14.82 13.05 24.26
CA LEU A 180 -14.99 13.84 25.48
C LEU A 180 -13.70 13.75 26.28
N ASP A 181 -13.12 14.91 26.59
CA ASP A 181 -11.88 15.04 27.39
C ASP A 181 -10.75 14.12 26.89
N GLY A 182 -10.52 14.17 25.57
CA GLY A 182 -9.47 13.41 24.88
C GLY A 182 -9.76 11.91 24.69
N LYS A 183 -10.94 11.41 25.09
CA LYS A 183 -11.31 9.99 24.96
C LYS A 183 -12.46 9.77 23.98
N PRO A 184 -12.40 8.75 23.11
CA PRO A 184 -13.54 8.38 22.28
C PRO A 184 -14.66 7.83 23.17
N VAL A 185 -15.89 8.32 22.98
CA VAL A 185 -17.06 7.94 23.79
C VAL A 185 -18.22 7.35 22.98
N GLY A 186 -18.20 7.46 21.64
CA GLY A 186 -19.21 6.85 20.79
C GLY A 186 -19.03 7.18 19.31
N ALA A 187 -19.61 6.35 18.44
CA ALA A 187 -19.72 6.61 17.01
C ALA A 187 -20.93 7.49 16.70
N THR A 188 -20.88 8.23 15.59
CA THR A 188 -21.96 9.11 15.10
C THR A 188 -22.25 8.88 13.63
#